data_AF-A0A9E5UFE7-F1
#
_entry.id   AF-A0A9E5UFE7-F1
#
_cell.length_a   1.000
_cell.length_b   1.000
_cell.length_c   1.000
_cell.angle_alpha   90.00
_cell.angle_beta   90.00
_cell.angle_gamma   90.00
#
_symmetry.space_group_name_H-M   'P 1'
#
loop_
_entity.id
_entity.type
_entity.pdbx_description
1 polymer ?
#
loop_
_entity_poly.entity_id
_entity_poly.type
_entity_poly.pdbx_seq_one_letter_code
_entity_poly.pdbx_strand_id
1 'polypeptide(L)'
;MISLIKGICILLFFQVLNGYAQEPTFRHLTIDDGLSQNAVYSILQDSRGFMWFGTKDGLNRYDGQNFVVYQHNPFDSSSISDGYVTKLLEDSRGRIWTGSQSGEINVFQRETDFFQRISLLSGTGEKLNSNEITGITERPDGSIWIGTIGDGLIGIFVDENNENIYTFEQYLNDPANDRSLSSNVISNLLVDENGTLWVGTDNGLNEFHADSKLFTRTIFETKHPDAPQTSGDYKICSMHLSREGDDFWIGTQSGMVKFDRHSGNYDFYPHKYEVHRYGWGSVSRIAEDNMGQLWLGTAVGLMRFDPSNKLYTYYQHDPLNPQSLSHNLISSIFVDKTGNLWAGTSGLGINILDFKANRFPTLARTPDPSSRI
;
A
#
# COMPACT_ATOMS: atom_id res chain seq x y z
N MET A 1 -30.53 51.72 46.33
CA MET A 1 -29.61 51.48 45.20
C MET A 1 -28.41 50.73 45.75
N ILE A 2 -28.42 49.42 45.99
CA ILE A 2 -28.69 48.27 45.11
C ILE A 2 -27.85 48.31 43.82
N SER A 3 -26.83 47.44 43.84
CA SER A 3 -26.11 46.76 42.75
C SER A 3 -25.57 47.57 41.56
N LEU A 4 -24.23 47.68 41.48
CA LEU A 4 -23.50 47.30 40.26
C LEU A 4 -22.02 47.01 40.58
N ILE A 5 -21.79 46.13 41.56
CA ILE A 5 -20.52 45.40 41.68
C ILE A 5 -20.69 44.12 40.85
N LYS A 6 -19.66 43.78 40.05
CA LYS A 6 -19.53 42.62 39.14
C LYS A 6 -19.94 42.87 37.69
N GLY A 7 -19.13 43.63 36.98
CA GLY A 7 -19.20 43.78 35.52
C GLY A 7 -17.81 43.73 34.90
N ILE A 8 -17.29 42.52 34.69
CA ILE A 8 -16.46 42.13 33.54
C ILE A 8 -15.20 42.99 33.33
N CYS A 9 -14.14 42.69 34.08
CA CYS A 9 -12.75 43.02 33.71
C CYS A 9 -11.84 41.80 33.94
N ILE A 10 -12.33 40.62 33.55
CA ILE A 10 -11.46 39.48 33.22
C ILE A 10 -11.61 39.32 31.71
N LEU A 11 -10.96 40.22 30.97
CA LEU A 11 -10.59 39.95 29.59
C LEU A 11 -9.58 38.81 29.68
N LEU A 12 -10.11 37.59 29.58
CA LEU A 12 -9.36 36.38 29.33
C LEU A 12 -8.48 36.66 28.11
N PHE A 13 -7.20 36.92 28.37
CA PHE A 13 -6.13 36.65 27.43
C PHE A 13 -6.15 35.13 27.18
N PHE A 14 -7.12 34.66 26.39
CA PHE A 14 -6.93 33.45 25.60
C PHE A 14 -5.87 33.81 24.58
N GLN A 15 -4.60 33.78 25.01
CA GLN A 15 -3.57 33.43 24.06
C GLN A 15 -4.02 32.09 23.51
N VAL A 16 -4.44 32.10 22.25
CA VAL A 16 -4.42 30.91 21.44
C VAL A 16 -2.95 30.50 21.44
N LEU A 17 -2.58 29.67 22.43
CA LEU A 17 -1.47 28.78 22.28
C LEU A 17 -1.91 27.91 21.11
N ASN A 18 -1.59 28.36 19.89
CA ASN A 18 -1.38 27.44 18.80
C ASN A 18 -0.32 26.51 19.35
N GLY A 19 -0.76 25.38 19.90
CA GLY A 19 0.13 24.27 20.16
C GLY A 19 0.74 23.99 18.80
N TYR A 20 1.99 24.37 18.62
CA TYR A 20 2.77 23.91 17.50
C TYR A 20 2.83 22.41 17.68
N ALA A 21 1.91 21.70 17.01
CA ALA A 21 2.08 20.28 16.78
C ALA A 21 3.47 20.16 16.13
N GLN A 22 4.36 19.36 16.73
CA GLN A 22 5.66 19.14 16.13
C GLN A 22 5.44 18.61 14.71
N GLU A 23 6.16 19.21 13.76
CA GLU A 23 6.23 18.64 12.42
C GLU A 23 6.78 17.21 12.54
N PRO A 24 6.11 16.21 11.95
CA PRO A 24 6.55 14.83 12.06
C PRO A 24 7.94 14.67 11.45
N THR A 25 8.84 14.05 12.21
CA THR A 25 10.20 13.74 11.77
C THR A 25 10.27 12.35 11.16
N PHE A 26 10.81 12.25 9.95
CA PHE A 26 11.04 10.99 9.28
C PHE A 26 12.47 10.51 9.51
N ARG A 27 12.59 9.27 9.99
CA ARG A 27 13.85 8.53 9.96
C ARG A 27 14.00 7.81 8.62
N HIS A 28 15.19 7.83 8.05
CA HIS A 28 15.46 7.23 6.75
C HIS A 28 16.25 5.93 6.90
N LEU A 29 15.90 4.92 6.12
CA LEU A 29 16.72 3.72 5.89
C LEU A 29 17.06 3.63 4.41
N THR A 30 18.34 3.45 4.10
CA THR A 30 18.91 3.47 2.75
C THR A 30 19.91 2.34 2.55
N ILE A 31 20.57 2.31 1.39
CA ILE A 31 21.69 1.38 1.13
C ILE A 31 22.82 1.47 2.16
N ASP A 32 23.05 2.66 2.76
CA ASP A 32 24.10 2.84 3.77
C ASP A 32 23.76 2.12 5.09
N ASP A 33 22.47 1.83 5.31
CA ASP A 33 21.97 1.07 6.45
C ASP A 33 21.90 -0.45 6.17
N GLY A 34 22.17 -0.88 4.93
CA GLY A 34 22.17 -2.29 4.50
C GLY A 34 21.00 -2.71 3.60
N LEU A 35 20.14 -1.77 3.18
CA LEU A 35 19.11 -2.04 2.16
C LEU A 35 19.78 -2.42 0.83
N SER A 36 19.25 -3.40 0.11
CA SER A 36 19.84 -3.83 -1.16
C SER A 36 19.72 -2.79 -2.28
N GLN A 37 18.59 -2.06 -2.30
CA GLN A 37 18.30 -1.07 -3.33
C GLN A 37 17.27 -0.03 -2.84
N ASN A 38 17.43 1.24 -3.21
CA ASN A 38 16.64 2.36 -2.66
C ASN A 38 15.20 2.51 -3.20
N ALA A 39 14.78 1.76 -4.22
CA ALA A 39 13.42 1.76 -4.75
C ALA A 39 12.63 0.61 -4.11
N VAL A 40 11.67 0.96 -3.26
CA VAL A 40 10.95 0.01 -2.41
C VAL A 40 9.49 -0.09 -2.83
N TYR A 41 9.11 -1.22 -3.44
CA TYR A 41 7.80 -1.39 -4.10
C TYR A 41 6.76 -2.05 -3.22
N SER A 42 7.18 -2.82 -2.22
CA SER A 42 6.31 -3.51 -1.28
C SER A 42 6.92 -3.55 0.10
N ILE A 43 6.05 -3.49 1.11
CA ILE A 43 6.39 -3.55 2.52
C ILE A 43 5.42 -4.52 3.17
N LEU A 44 5.94 -5.43 3.99
CA LEU A 44 5.18 -6.40 4.75
C LEU A 44 5.79 -6.50 6.14
N GLN A 45 4.97 -6.68 7.18
CA GLN A 45 5.45 -7.15 8.48
C GLN A 45 4.96 -8.58 8.69
N ASP A 46 5.87 -9.50 8.97
CA ASP A 46 5.49 -10.89 9.19
C ASP A 46 4.90 -11.14 10.60
N SER A 47 4.36 -12.34 10.80
CA SER A 47 3.81 -12.81 12.08
C SER A 47 4.84 -12.83 13.22
N ARG A 48 6.14 -12.93 12.91
CA ARG A 48 7.24 -12.87 13.89
C ARG A 48 7.70 -11.44 14.20
N GLY A 49 7.21 -10.46 13.45
CA GLY A 49 7.49 -9.04 13.65
C GLY A 49 8.61 -8.47 12.77
N PHE A 50 9.24 -9.29 11.91
CA PHE A 50 10.24 -8.79 10.98
C PHE A 50 9.57 -7.95 9.89
N MET A 51 10.26 -6.89 9.48
CA MET A 51 9.85 -6.11 8.32
C MET A 51 10.48 -6.71 7.06
N TRP A 52 9.72 -6.76 5.98
CA TRP A 52 10.13 -7.25 4.69
C TRP A 52 9.92 -6.17 3.63
N PHE A 53 10.92 -5.97 2.78
CA PHE A 53 10.91 -4.94 1.74
C PHE A 53 11.29 -5.55 0.40
N GLY A 54 10.34 -5.51 -0.54
CA GLY A 54 10.60 -5.85 -1.93
C GLY A 54 11.14 -4.63 -2.67
N THR A 55 12.29 -4.79 -3.31
CA THR A 55 12.99 -3.69 -3.99
C THR A 55 13.17 -3.97 -5.48
N LYS A 56 13.78 -3.03 -6.21
CA LYS A 56 14.17 -3.26 -7.61
C LYS A 56 15.19 -4.38 -7.78
N ASP A 57 16.00 -4.63 -6.74
CA ASP A 57 17.07 -5.64 -6.77
C ASP A 57 17.29 -6.24 -5.38
N GLY A 58 16.45 -7.21 -5.04
CA GLY A 58 16.52 -8.01 -3.83
C GLY A 58 15.28 -7.89 -2.94
N LEU A 59 15.08 -8.94 -2.16
CA LEU A 59 14.17 -8.96 -1.02
C LEU A 59 14.97 -8.74 0.26
N ASN A 60 14.48 -7.85 1.12
CA ASN A 60 15.19 -7.45 2.33
C ASN A 60 14.36 -7.81 3.55
N ARG A 61 14.93 -8.53 4.52
CA ARG A 61 14.35 -8.75 5.85
C ARG A 61 15.06 -7.87 6.86
N TYR A 62 14.32 -7.16 7.70
CA TYR A 62 14.84 -6.24 8.71
C TYR A 62 14.32 -6.59 10.09
N ASP A 63 15.22 -6.68 11.05
CA ASP A 63 14.94 -7.04 12.46
C ASP A 63 14.79 -5.84 13.39
N GLY A 64 14.85 -4.62 12.86
CA GLY A 64 14.88 -3.37 13.63
C GLY A 64 16.28 -2.78 13.76
N GLN A 65 17.33 -3.53 13.39
CA GLN A 65 18.72 -3.09 13.43
C GLN A 65 19.47 -3.43 12.14
N ASN A 66 19.38 -4.68 11.67
CA ASN A 66 20.16 -5.21 10.55
C ASN A 66 19.25 -5.71 9.42
N PHE A 67 19.77 -5.61 8.19
CA PHE A 67 19.17 -6.21 7.01
C PHE A 67 19.80 -7.57 6.68
N VAL A 68 18.95 -8.50 6.27
CA VAL A 68 19.32 -9.71 5.52
C VAL A 68 18.79 -9.56 4.11
N VAL A 69 19.68 -9.70 3.11
CA VAL A 69 19.38 -9.48 1.70
C VAL A 69 19.33 -10.81 0.96
N TYR A 70 18.24 -11.04 0.24
CA TYR A 70 18.04 -12.18 -0.65
C TYR A 70 18.03 -11.70 -2.10
N GLN A 71 19.01 -12.14 -2.90
CA GLN A 71 19.20 -11.73 -4.29
C GLN A 71 19.16 -12.93 -5.25
N HIS A 72 18.88 -12.63 -6.51
CA HIS A 72 18.86 -13.65 -7.56
C HIS A 72 20.28 -14.17 -7.80
N ASN A 73 20.46 -15.49 -7.70
CA ASN A 73 21.66 -16.17 -8.10
C ASN A 73 21.31 -17.17 -9.23
N PRO A 74 21.82 -16.97 -10.45
CA PRO A 74 21.51 -17.84 -11.58
C PRO A 74 22.06 -19.27 -11.43
N PHE A 75 22.99 -19.50 -10.49
CA PHE A 75 23.60 -20.80 -10.22
C PHE A 75 22.97 -21.51 -9.01
N ASP A 76 22.01 -20.89 -8.33
CA ASP A 76 21.35 -21.45 -7.16
C ASP A 76 19.83 -21.44 -7.36
N SER A 77 19.24 -22.62 -7.57
CA SER A 77 17.79 -22.75 -7.75
C SER A 77 16.98 -22.46 -6.49
N SER A 78 17.62 -22.40 -5.31
CA SER A 78 17.00 -22.06 -4.03
C SER A 78 17.00 -20.55 -3.73
N SER A 79 17.65 -19.73 -4.57
CA SER A 79 17.55 -18.28 -4.51
C SER A 79 16.26 -17.79 -5.18
N ILE A 80 15.88 -16.55 -4.89
CA ILE A 80 14.80 -15.85 -5.61
C ILE A 80 15.03 -15.87 -7.13
N SER A 81 13.95 -16.02 -7.90
CA SER A 81 13.99 -16.13 -9.38
C SER A 81 14.27 -14.80 -10.08
N ASP A 82 13.81 -13.68 -9.51
CA ASP A 82 13.97 -12.32 -10.01
C ASP A 82 14.27 -11.39 -8.82
N GLY A 83 15.23 -10.49 -8.99
CA GLY A 83 15.56 -9.49 -7.98
C GLY A 83 14.50 -8.39 -7.86
N TYR A 84 13.68 -8.17 -8.89
CA TYR A 84 12.69 -7.09 -8.90
C TYR A 84 11.39 -7.52 -8.23
N VAL A 85 11.32 -7.37 -6.90
CA VAL A 85 10.19 -7.80 -6.08
C VAL A 85 9.16 -6.69 -5.92
N THR A 86 8.01 -6.84 -6.56
CA THR A 86 6.93 -5.85 -6.61
C THR A 86 5.84 -6.09 -5.57
N LYS A 87 5.64 -7.34 -5.14
CA LYS A 87 4.57 -7.73 -4.20
C LYS A 87 5.05 -8.75 -3.18
N LEU A 88 4.47 -8.65 -1.98
CA LEU A 88 4.73 -9.53 -0.86
C LEU A 88 3.41 -9.91 -0.19
N LEU A 89 3.33 -11.15 0.26
CA LEU A 89 2.24 -11.66 1.10
C LEU A 89 2.82 -12.70 2.07
N GLU A 90 2.43 -12.63 3.34
CA GLU A 90 2.55 -13.77 4.24
C GLU A 90 1.24 -14.55 4.19
N ASP A 91 1.31 -15.85 3.92
CA ASP A 91 0.14 -16.71 3.97
C ASP A 91 -0.14 -17.25 5.38
N SER A 92 -1.30 -17.88 5.57
CA SER A 92 -1.79 -18.46 6.82
C SER A 92 -0.87 -19.56 7.39
N ARG A 93 0.00 -20.13 6.55
CA ARG A 93 1.01 -21.13 6.92
C ARG A 93 2.35 -20.48 7.30
N GLY A 94 2.44 -19.15 7.28
CA GLY A 94 3.65 -18.39 7.58
C GLY A 94 4.70 -18.47 6.47
N ARG A 95 4.32 -18.79 5.23
CA ARG A 95 5.24 -18.70 4.08
C ARG A 95 5.16 -17.29 3.49
N ILE A 96 6.26 -16.80 2.94
CA ILE A 96 6.28 -15.48 2.30
C ILE A 96 6.28 -15.65 0.79
N TRP A 97 5.23 -15.19 0.15
CA TRP A 97 5.06 -15.14 -1.29
C TRP A 97 5.63 -13.85 -1.84
N THR A 98 6.40 -13.95 -2.90
CA THR A 98 6.95 -12.80 -3.64
C THR A 98 6.43 -12.82 -5.06
N GLY A 99 5.94 -11.68 -5.55
CA GLY A 99 5.68 -11.45 -6.96
C GLY A 99 6.70 -10.49 -7.54
N SER A 100 7.05 -10.69 -8.80
CA SER A 100 8.06 -9.88 -9.49
C SER A 100 7.52 -9.11 -10.68
N GLN A 101 8.34 -8.16 -11.17
CA GLN A 101 8.02 -7.43 -12.41
C GLN A 101 8.01 -8.35 -13.64
N SER A 102 8.84 -9.39 -13.67
CA SER A 102 8.87 -10.36 -14.78
C SER A 102 7.76 -11.41 -14.70
N GLY A 103 6.87 -11.33 -13.70
CA GLY A 103 5.79 -12.27 -13.51
C GLY A 103 6.17 -13.56 -12.78
N GLU A 104 7.43 -13.71 -12.37
CA GLU A 104 7.89 -14.84 -11.58
C GLU A 104 7.38 -14.76 -10.13
N ILE A 105 7.09 -15.92 -9.55
CA ILE A 105 6.56 -16.08 -8.19
C ILE A 105 7.52 -16.97 -7.38
N ASN A 106 7.80 -16.57 -6.15
CA ASN A 106 8.60 -17.37 -5.22
C ASN A 106 7.87 -17.53 -3.90
N VAL A 107 8.10 -18.67 -3.25
CA VAL A 107 7.62 -18.97 -1.90
C VAL A 107 8.84 -19.18 -1.02
N PHE A 108 9.04 -18.29 -0.06
CA PHE A 108 10.08 -18.41 0.96
C PHE A 108 9.61 -19.33 2.08
N GLN A 109 10.33 -20.43 2.26
CA GLN A 109 10.12 -21.39 3.33
C GLN A 109 10.99 -21.02 4.53
N ARG A 110 10.35 -20.55 5.60
CA ARG A 110 11.04 -19.98 6.76
C ARG A 110 11.96 -20.97 7.49
N GLU A 111 11.54 -22.23 7.59
CA GLU A 111 12.27 -23.23 8.37
C GLU A 111 13.58 -23.68 7.69
N THR A 112 13.65 -23.54 6.37
CA THR A 112 14.78 -23.97 5.56
C THR A 112 15.59 -22.80 4.99
N ASP A 113 15.07 -21.56 5.09
CA ASP A 113 15.64 -20.34 4.49
C ASP A 113 15.82 -20.44 2.97
N PHE A 114 14.96 -21.24 2.30
CA PHE A 114 15.00 -21.47 0.86
C PHE A 114 13.79 -20.87 0.14
N PHE A 115 14.02 -20.46 -1.11
CA PHE A 115 12.95 -20.08 -2.03
C PHE A 115 12.60 -21.25 -2.93
N GLN A 116 11.30 -21.56 -2.96
CA GLN A 116 10.72 -22.39 -4.01
C GLN A 116 10.21 -21.47 -5.12
N ARG A 117 10.74 -21.65 -6.34
CA ARG A 117 10.26 -20.95 -7.54
C ARG A 117 9.01 -21.64 -8.06
N ILE A 118 7.91 -20.90 -8.19
CA ILE A 118 6.63 -21.46 -8.64
C ILE A 118 6.55 -21.32 -10.15
N SER A 119 6.53 -22.46 -10.85
CA SER A 119 6.22 -22.49 -12.28
C SER A 119 4.74 -22.81 -12.47
N LEU A 120 3.99 -21.85 -13.00
CA LEU A 120 2.59 -22.06 -13.36
C LEU A 120 2.55 -22.75 -14.73
N LEU A 121 2.25 -24.04 -14.76
CA LEU A 121 2.12 -24.84 -15.99
C LEU A 121 0.64 -25.00 -16.36
N SER A 122 0.27 -24.64 -17.58
CA SER A 122 -1.07 -24.84 -18.09
C SER A 122 -1.41 -26.33 -18.17
N GLY A 123 -2.70 -26.66 -18.36
CA GLY A 123 -3.13 -28.05 -18.57
C GLY A 123 -2.48 -28.73 -19.80
N THR A 124 -1.91 -27.95 -20.73
CA THR A 124 -1.14 -28.46 -21.89
C THR A 124 0.36 -28.62 -21.59
N GLY A 125 0.82 -28.26 -20.40
CA GLY A 125 2.22 -28.29 -19.99
C GLY A 125 3.03 -27.07 -20.41
N GLU A 126 2.39 -26.05 -21.00
CA GLU A 126 3.06 -24.79 -21.35
C GLU A 126 3.22 -23.91 -20.11
N LYS A 127 4.41 -23.34 -19.90
CA LYS A 127 4.63 -22.36 -18.83
C LYS A 127 3.83 -21.10 -19.12
N LEU A 128 2.96 -20.71 -18.19
CA LEU A 128 2.37 -19.39 -18.20
C LEU A 128 3.49 -18.38 -17.89
N ASN A 129 3.93 -17.66 -18.91
CA ASN A 129 4.79 -16.50 -18.72
C ASN A 129 3.88 -15.34 -18.35
N SER A 130 3.55 -15.25 -17.06
CA SER A 130 2.80 -14.11 -16.53
C SER A 130 3.59 -12.83 -16.74
N ASN A 131 2.86 -11.74 -16.95
CA ASN A 131 3.41 -10.39 -16.86
C ASN A 131 3.55 -9.95 -15.40
N GLU A 132 3.96 -8.70 -15.18
CA GLU A 132 4.14 -8.11 -13.85
C GLU A 132 3.03 -8.48 -12.86
N ILE A 133 3.43 -9.02 -11.71
CA ILE A 133 2.52 -9.32 -10.61
C ILE A 133 2.19 -8.03 -9.86
N THR A 134 0.92 -7.65 -9.86
CA THR A 134 0.42 -6.40 -9.28
C THR A 134 -0.37 -6.60 -7.99
N GLY A 135 -0.81 -7.82 -7.71
CA GLY A 135 -1.50 -8.18 -6.48
C GLY A 135 -1.23 -9.62 -6.10
N ILE A 136 -1.16 -9.90 -4.79
CA ILE A 136 -1.14 -11.25 -4.23
C ILE A 136 -2.00 -11.21 -2.98
N THR A 137 -2.95 -12.13 -2.85
CA THR A 137 -3.76 -12.29 -1.63
C THR A 137 -4.04 -13.76 -1.39
N GLU A 138 -4.30 -14.12 -0.14
CA GLU A 138 -4.81 -15.44 0.24
C GLU A 138 -6.30 -15.34 0.55
N ARG A 139 -7.08 -16.35 0.15
CA ARG A 139 -8.48 -16.51 0.58
C ARG A 139 -8.57 -17.45 1.78
N PRO A 140 -9.68 -17.45 2.54
CA PRO A 140 -9.81 -18.29 3.75
C PRO A 140 -9.68 -19.81 3.52
N ASP A 141 -9.90 -20.28 2.29
CA ASP A 141 -9.68 -21.67 1.87
C ASP A 141 -8.19 -22.02 1.67
N GLY A 142 -7.28 -21.05 1.84
CA GLY A 142 -5.84 -21.20 1.66
C GLY A 142 -5.38 -21.13 0.20
N SER A 143 -6.28 -20.79 -0.74
CA SER A 143 -5.91 -20.52 -2.13
C SER A 143 -5.25 -19.16 -2.26
N ILE A 144 -4.24 -19.07 -3.13
CA ILE A 144 -3.49 -17.85 -3.38
C ILE A 144 -3.96 -17.26 -4.70
N TRP A 145 -4.28 -15.97 -4.72
CA TRP A 145 -4.77 -15.27 -5.90
C TRP A 145 -3.79 -14.18 -6.29
N ILE A 146 -3.45 -14.14 -7.57
CA ILE A 146 -2.53 -13.15 -8.13
C ILE A 146 -3.21 -12.32 -9.20
N GLY A 147 -2.89 -11.03 -9.19
CA GLY A 147 -3.28 -10.08 -10.21
C GLY A 147 -2.09 -9.78 -11.11
N THR A 148 -2.35 -9.62 -12.41
CA THR A 148 -1.31 -9.39 -13.41
C THR A 148 -1.63 -8.19 -14.31
N ILE A 149 -0.62 -7.70 -15.03
CA ILE A 149 -0.81 -6.79 -16.16
C ILE A 149 -0.97 -7.59 -17.45
N GLY A 150 -2.21 -7.93 -17.81
CA GLY A 150 -2.53 -8.49 -19.14
C GLY A 150 -2.99 -9.95 -19.14
N ASP A 151 -2.62 -10.74 -18.14
CA ASP A 151 -3.03 -12.14 -18.00
C ASP A 151 -4.25 -12.32 -17.07
N GLY A 152 -4.87 -11.21 -16.67
CA GLY A 152 -6.04 -11.20 -15.80
C GLY A 152 -5.74 -11.74 -14.40
N LEU A 153 -6.73 -12.43 -13.84
CA LEU A 153 -6.71 -12.95 -12.47
C LEU A 153 -6.35 -14.43 -12.52
N ILE A 154 -5.41 -14.86 -11.68
CA ILE A 154 -5.00 -16.26 -11.60
C ILE A 154 -5.18 -16.74 -10.16
N GLY A 155 -5.98 -17.79 -9.97
CA GLY A 155 -6.09 -18.53 -8.72
C GLY A 155 -5.09 -19.69 -8.70
N ILE A 156 -4.29 -19.80 -7.65
CA ILE A 156 -3.28 -20.82 -7.42
C ILE A 156 -3.75 -21.70 -6.26
N PHE A 157 -3.77 -23.01 -6.50
CA PHE A 157 -4.26 -24.02 -5.58
C PHE A 157 -3.14 -25.01 -5.28
N VAL A 158 -2.98 -25.34 -4.00
CA VAL A 158 -2.00 -26.34 -3.54
C VAL A 158 -2.59 -27.74 -3.80
N ASP A 159 -1.79 -28.65 -4.34
CA ASP A 159 -2.20 -30.04 -4.56
C ASP A 159 -2.43 -30.77 -3.23
N GLU A 160 -3.54 -31.51 -3.13
CA GLU A 160 -3.94 -32.23 -1.91
C GLU A 160 -2.94 -33.32 -1.50
N ASN A 161 -2.18 -33.87 -2.45
CA ASN A 161 -1.22 -34.95 -2.20
C ASN A 161 0.21 -34.44 -2.01
N ASN A 162 0.52 -33.21 -2.41
CA ASN A 162 1.84 -32.62 -2.28
C ASN A 162 1.78 -31.09 -2.15
N GLU A 163 2.08 -30.59 -0.96
CA GLU A 163 2.05 -29.16 -0.62
C GLU A 163 3.02 -28.28 -1.43
N ASN A 164 3.94 -28.89 -2.17
CA ASN A 164 4.90 -28.22 -3.04
C ASN A 164 4.47 -28.17 -4.51
N ILE A 165 3.35 -28.80 -4.87
CA ILE A 165 2.79 -28.76 -6.24
C ILE A 165 1.62 -27.79 -6.26
N TYR A 166 1.58 -26.97 -7.31
CA TYR A 166 0.59 -25.93 -7.49
C TYR A 166 -0.12 -26.10 -8.82
N THR A 167 -1.45 -26.01 -8.80
CA THR A 167 -2.28 -25.89 -9.99
C THR A 167 -2.84 -24.47 -10.08
N PHE A 168 -3.33 -24.08 -11.26
CA PHE A 168 -3.92 -22.75 -11.42
C PHE A 168 -5.18 -22.73 -12.28
N GLU A 169 -5.99 -21.70 -12.06
CA GLU A 169 -7.11 -21.32 -12.91
C GLU A 169 -6.95 -19.85 -13.32
N GLN A 170 -7.16 -19.55 -14.61
CA GLN A 170 -7.03 -18.20 -15.15
C GLN A 170 -8.39 -17.63 -15.54
N TYR A 171 -8.61 -16.37 -15.20
CA TYR A 171 -9.83 -15.61 -15.45
C TYR A 171 -9.51 -14.35 -16.24
N LEU A 172 -10.05 -14.28 -17.46
CA LEU A 172 -9.84 -13.18 -18.40
C LEU A 172 -11.13 -12.40 -18.65
N ASN A 173 -10.96 -11.16 -19.12
CA ASN A 173 -12.02 -10.36 -19.70
C ASN A 173 -12.49 -11.00 -21.00
N ASP A 174 -13.80 -11.21 -21.07
CA ASP A 174 -14.53 -11.52 -22.28
C ASP A 174 -15.48 -10.35 -22.58
N PRO A 175 -15.21 -9.54 -23.62
CA PRO A 175 -16.07 -8.41 -23.99
C PRO A 175 -17.51 -8.80 -24.32
N ALA A 176 -17.79 -10.07 -24.65
CA ALA A 176 -19.13 -10.56 -24.93
C ALA A 176 -19.88 -11.05 -23.67
N ASN A 177 -19.19 -11.15 -22.53
CA ASN A 177 -19.74 -11.62 -21.26
C ASN A 177 -19.55 -10.57 -20.16
N ASP A 178 -20.64 -9.91 -19.76
CA ASP A 178 -20.66 -8.89 -18.72
C ASP A 178 -20.39 -9.43 -17.31
N ARG A 179 -20.40 -10.77 -17.14
CA ARG A 179 -20.06 -11.47 -15.89
C ARG A 179 -18.65 -12.05 -15.87
N SER A 180 -17.82 -11.72 -16.87
CA SER A 180 -16.36 -11.98 -16.84
C SER A 180 -15.61 -10.83 -16.15
N LEU A 181 -14.29 -10.92 -16.00
CA LEU A 181 -13.48 -9.83 -15.45
C LEU A 181 -13.63 -8.54 -16.28
N SER A 182 -13.64 -7.35 -15.68
CA SER A 182 -13.87 -6.08 -16.41
C SER A 182 -12.68 -5.61 -17.26
N SER A 183 -11.47 -6.09 -16.94
CA SER A 183 -10.24 -5.85 -17.69
C SER A 183 -9.15 -6.84 -17.26
N ASN A 184 -8.24 -7.20 -18.17
CA ASN A 184 -7.09 -8.06 -17.86
C ASN A 184 -5.95 -7.33 -17.15
N VAL A 185 -6.05 -6.02 -16.97
CA VAL A 185 -5.07 -5.22 -16.23
C VAL A 185 -5.55 -5.07 -14.79
N ILE A 186 -5.06 -5.95 -13.92
CA ILE A 186 -5.37 -5.92 -12.49
C ILE A 186 -4.40 -4.98 -11.81
N SER A 187 -4.90 -4.11 -10.94
CA SER A 187 -4.09 -3.19 -10.17
C SER A 187 -3.81 -3.71 -8.76
N ASN A 188 -4.83 -4.28 -8.10
CA ASN A 188 -4.76 -4.77 -6.73
C ASN A 188 -5.83 -5.83 -6.47
N LEU A 189 -5.62 -6.62 -5.42
CA LEU A 189 -6.56 -7.61 -4.90
C LEU A 189 -6.83 -7.32 -3.42
N LEU A 190 -8.04 -7.62 -2.96
CA LEU A 190 -8.44 -7.52 -1.57
C LEU A 190 -9.36 -8.71 -1.25
N VAL A 191 -9.19 -9.32 -0.09
CA VAL A 191 -10.14 -10.30 0.45
C VAL A 191 -10.79 -9.67 1.67
N ASP A 192 -12.12 -9.68 1.70
CA ASP A 192 -12.88 -9.16 2.84
C ASP A 192 -13.08 -10.22 3.94
N GLU A 193 -13.70 -9.81 5.04
CA GLU A 193 -13.94 -10.66 6.22
C GLU A 193 -14.85 -11.87 5.92
N ASN A 194 -15.66 -11.81 4.86
CA ASN A 194 -16.51 -12.91 4.41
C ASN A 194 -15.77 -13.88 3.48
N GLY A 195 -14.53 -13.57 3.11
CA GLY A 195 -13.73 -14.36 2.16
C GLY A 195 -14.03 -14.06 0.69
N THR A 196 -14.78 -13.00 0.41
CA THR A 196 -15.04 -12.53 -0.96
C THR A 196 -13.78 -11.88 -1.52
N LEU A 197 -13.43 -12.27 -2.74
CA LEU A 197 -12.29 -11.71 -3.46
C LEU A 197 -12.75 -10.50 -4.29
N TRP A 198 -12.17 -9.36 -3.99
CA TRP A 198 -12.36 -8.10 -4.70
C TRP A 198 -11.15 -7.81 -5.59
N VAL A 199 -11.41 -7.49 -6.85
CA VAL A 199 -10.41 -7.32 -7.90
C VAL A 199 -10.53 -5.93 -8.49
N GLY A 200 -9.56 -5.07 -8.19
CA GLY A 200 -9.46 -3.74 -8.78
C GLY A 200 -8.75 -3.82 -10.12
N THR A 201 -9.36 -3.25 -11.17
CA THR A 201 -8.76 -3.17 -12.50
C THR A 201 -8.62 -1.72 -12.96
N ASP A 202 -8.05 -1.51 -14.14
CA ASP A 202 -8.10 -0.22 -14.82
C ASP A 202 -9.50 0.16 -15.33
N ASN A 203 -10.47 -0.74 -15.20
CA ASN A 203 -11.85 -0.58 -15.62
C ASN A 203 -12.83 -1.03 -14.51
N GLY A 204 -12.69 -0.45 -13.32
CA GLY A 204 -13.59 -0.63 -12.20
C GLY A 204 -13.22 -1.77 -11.25
N LEU A 205 -14.14 -2.04 -10.35
CA LEU A 205 -14.03 -3.04 -9.30
C LEU A 205 -14.83 -4.29 -9.70
N ASN A 206 -14.29 -5.47 -9.40
CA ASN A 206 -14.97 -6.73 -9.64
C ASN A 206 -15.06 -7.51 -8.33
N GLU A 207 -16.25 -8.02 -8.04
CA GLU A 207 -16.50 -8.97 -6.97
C GLU A 207 -16.49 -10.38 -7.56
N PHE A 208 -15.64 -11.28 -7.07
CA PHE A 208 -15.53 -12.65 -7.56
C PHE A 208 -16.39 -13.62 -6.74
N HIS A 209 -17.32 -14.29 -7.42
CA HIS A 209 -18.25 -15.25 -6.84
C HIS A 209 -17.73 -16.68 -7.03
N ALA A 210 -16.95 -17.18 -6.06
CA ALA A 210 -16.23 -18.44 -6.19
C ALA A 210 -17.09 -19.66 -6.56
N ASP A 211 -18.32 -19.76 -6.05
CA ASP A 211 -19.23 -20.88 -6.34
C ASP A 211 -19.64 -20.93 -7.81
N SER A 212 -19.83 -19.76 -8.42
CA SER A 212 -20.28 -19.63 -9.82
C SER A 212 -19.16 -19.34 -10.79
N LYS A 213 -17.98 -18.96 -10.29
CA LYS A 213 -16.83 -18.47 -11.08
C LYS A 213 -17.15 -17.25 -11.95
N LEU A 214 -18.08 -16.41 -11.50
CA LEU A 214 -18.54 -15.21 -12.19
C LEU A 214 -18.14 -13.94 -11.43
N PHE A 215 -18.25 -12.80 -12.13
CA PHE A 215 -17.91 -11.48 -11.58
C PHE A 215 -19.13 -10.55 -11.59
N THR A 216 -19.31 -9.81 -10.49
CA THR A 216 -20.13 -8.60 -10.46
C THR A 216 -19.23 -7.38 -10.64
N ARG A 217 -19.57 -6.49 -11.58
CA ARG A 217 -18.74 -5.31 -11.89
C ARG A 217 -19.36 -4.05 -11.31
N THR A 218 -18.54 -3.22 -10.69
CA THR A 218 -18.93 -1.91 -10.16
C THR A 218 -18.00 -0.83 -10.72
N ILE A 219 -18.59 0.24 -11.24
CA ILE A 219 -17.86 1.41 -11.75
C ILE A 219 -18.16 2.59 -10.83
N PHE A 220 -17.13 3.32 -10.44
CA PHE A 220 -17.26 4.53 -9.63
C PHE A 220 -17.15 5.77 -10.52
N GLU A 221 -18.07 6.71 -10.36
CA GLU A 221 -18.03 7.99 -11.06
C GLU A 221 -17.12 8.96 -10.28
N THR A 222 -15.81 8.77 -10.37
CA THR A 222 -14.84 9.55 -9.57
C THR A 222 -14.20 10.72 -10.31
N LYS A 223 -14.75 11.09 -11.47
CA LYS A 223 -14.20 12.15 -12.30
C LYS A 223 -14.17 13.47 -11.54
N HIS A 224 -12.99 14.09 -11.46
CA HIS A 224 -12.85 15.44 -10.90
C HIS A 224 -13.69 16.45 -11.72
N PRO A 225 -14.41 17.40 -11.09
CA PRO A 225 -15.24 18.38 -11.80
C PRO A 225 -14.49 19.17 -12.89
N ASP A 226 -13.22 19.46 -12.64
CA ASP A 226 -12.34 20.20 -13.56
C ASP A 226 -11.57 19.30 -14.56
N ALA A 227 -11.78 17.97 -14.54
CA ALA A 227 -11.10 17.07 -15.47
C ALA A 227 -11.69 17.19 -16.90
N PRO A 228 -10.86 17.01 -17.95
CA PRO A 228 -11.33 17.01 -19.33
C PRO A 228 -12.53 16.09 -19.56
N GLN A 229 -13.45 16.46 -20.45
CA GLN A 229 -14.67 15.67 -20.63
C GLN A 229 -14.40 14.23 -21.11
N THR A 230 -13.27 14.01 -21.79
CA THR A 230 -12.82 12.73 -22.35
C THR A 230 -12.14 11.79 -21.34
N SER A 231 -11.87 12.22 -20.11
CA SER A 231 -11.27 11.36 -19.08
C SER A 231 -12.36 10.77 -18.19
N GLY A 232 -12.72 9.51 -18.41
CA GLY A 232 -13.37 8.70 -17.38
C GLY A 232 -12.32 8.27 -16.34
N ASP A 233 -12.68 8.28 -15.06
CA ASP A 233 -11.84 7.77 -13.98
C ASP A 233 -12.52 6.54 -13.37
N TYR A 234 -12.21 5.40 -13.97
CA TYR A 234 -12.71 4.09 -13.55
C TYR A 234 -11.58 3.23 -12.97
N LYS A 235 -10.35 3.76 -12.95
CA LYS A 235 -9.18 3.00 -12.58
C LYS A 235 -9.09 2.87 -11.07
N ILE A 236 -9.15 1.64 -10.59
CA ILE A 236 -8.84 1.31 -9.21
C ILE A 236 -7.33 1.35 -9.07
N CYS A 237 -6.79 2.24 -8.24
CA CYS A 237 -5.35 2.42 -8.04
C CYS A 237 -4.83 1.73 -6.78
N SER A 238 -5.67 1.64 -5.75
CA SER A 238 -5.40 0.94 -4.49
C SER A 238 -6.69 0.56 -3.79
N MET A 239 -6.63 -0.44 -2.91
CA MET A 239 -7.74 -0.85 -2.05
C MET A 239 -7.22 -1.11 -0.65
N HIS A 240 -8.02 -0.80 0.38
CA HIS A 240 -7.68 -1.02 1.78
C HIS A 240 -8.95 -1.31 2.57
N LEU A 241 -9.02 -2.49 3.21
CA LEU A 241 -10.14 -2.83 4.09
C LEU A 241 -10.16 -1.86 5.28
N SER A 242 -11.33 -1.26 5.56
CA SER A 242 -11.48 -0.39 6.72
C SER A 242 -11.31 -1.21 8.00
N ARG A 243 -10.66 -0.65 9.02
CA ARG A 243 -10.57 -1.28 10.34
C ARG A 243 -11.92 -1.49 11.02
N GLU A 244 -12.94 -0.72 10.63
CA GLU A 244 -14.31 -0.90 11.11
C GLU A 244 -15.01 -2.12 10.49
N GLY A 245 -14.39 -2.77 9.49
CA GLY A 245 -14.80 -4.07 8.96
C GLY A 245 -15.90 -4.01 7.90
N ASP A 246 -16.79 -3.02 7.91
CA ASP A 246 -17.96 -2.98 7.01
C ASP A 246 -17.68 -2.40 5.61
N ASP A 247 -16.75 -1.45 5.51
CA ASP A 247 -16.42 -0.73 4.28
C ASP A 247 -14.98 -1.01 3.83
N PHE A 248 -14.64 -0.60 2.62
CA PHE A 248 -13.23 -0.45 2.25
C PHE A 248 -12.97 0.83 1.47
N TRP A 249 -11.74 1.32 1.61
CA TRP A 249 -11.23 2.48 0.93
C TRP A 249 -10.64 2.07 -0.41
N ILE A 250 -10.96 2.85 -1.43
CA ILE A 250 -10.51 2.66 -2.80
C ILE A 250 -9.81 3.95 -3.23
N GLY A 251 -8.55 3.85 -3.64
CA GLY A 251 -7.85 4.96 -4.28
C GLY A 251 -8.15 4.97 -5.77
N THR A 252 -8.50 6.12 -6.33
CA THR A 252 -8.70 6.32 -7.77
C THR A 252 -7.71 7.32 -8.34
N GLN A 253 -7.84 7.67 -9.62
CA GLN A 253 -6.97 8.68 -10.20
C GLN A 253 -7.28 10.08 -9.65
N SER A 254 -8.51 10.38 -9.24
CA SER A 254 -8.99 11.72 -8.87
C SER A 254 -9.30 11.89 -7.38
N GLY A 255 -9.05 10.87 -6.56
CA GLY A 255 -9.30 10.94 -5.13
C GLY A 255 -9.45 9.55 -4.50
N MET A 256 -10.34 9.48 -3.52
CA MET A 256 -10.65 8.24 -2.81
C MET A 256 -12.15 8.02 -2.76
N VAL A 257 -12.53 6.76 -2.68
CA VAL A 257 -13.90 6.31 -2.47
C VAL A 257 -13.95 5.48 -1.20
N LYS A 258 -14.94 5.74 -0.34
CA LYS A 258 -15.34 4.80 0.72
C LYS A 258 -16.53 4.02 0.18
N PHE A 259 -16.36 2.71 -0.01
CA PHE A 259 -17.38 1.85 -0.61
C PHE A 259 -18.00 0.94 0.45
N ASP A 260 -19.33 1.00 0.56
CA ASP A 260 -20.12 0.07 1.35
C ASP A 260 -20.49 -1.13 0.47
N ARG A 261 -19.86 -2.27 0.77
CA ARG A 261 -20.03 -3.51 0.00
C ARG A 261 -21.42 -4.14 0.13
N HIS A 262 -22.18 -3.82 1.17
CA HIS A 262 -23.50 -4.41 1.40
C HIS A 262 -24.57 -3.67 0.61
N SER A 263 -24.53 -2.34 0.61
CA SER A 263 -25.51 -1.51 -0.11
C SER A 263 -25.08 -1.18 -1.54
N GLY A 264 -23.79 -1.28 -1.86
CA GLY A 264 -23.21 -0.84 -3.12
C GLY A 264 -23.06 0.68 -3.23
N ASN A 265 -23.41 1.42 -2.17
CA ASN A 265 -23.25 2.87 -2.12
C ASN A 265 -21.79 3.26 -1.86
N TYR A 266 -21.46 4.49 -2.21
CA TYR A 266 -20.13 5.02 -1.95
C TYR A 266 -20.12 6.51 -1.72
N ASP A 267 -19.14 6.94 -0.91
CA ASP A 267 -18.79 8.34 -0.70
C ASP A 267 -17.51 8.66 -1.46
N PHE A 268 -17.54 9.69 -2.30
CA PHE A 268 -16.37 10.17 -3.02
C PHE A 268 -15.70 11.36 -2.31
N TYR A 269 -14.39 11.25 -2.13
CA TYR A 269 -13.51 12.24 -1.52
C TYR A 269 -12.49 12.69 -2.57
N PRO A 270 -12.79 13.74 -3.35
CA PRO A 270 -11.85 14.26 -4.34
C PRO A 270 -10.60 14.82 -3.64
N HIS A 271 -9.45 14.66 -4.29
CA HIS A 271 -8.24 15.35 -3.83
C HIS A 271 -8.41 16.87 -4.03
N LYS A 272 -7.77 17.70 -3.19
CA LYS A 272 -7.84 19.17 -3.31
C LYS A 272 -6.70 19.82 -4.10
N TYR A 273 -5.91 19.05 -4.87
CA TYR A 273 -4.84 19.63 -5.68
C TYR A 273 -5.37 20.61 -6.73
N GLU A 274 -4.71 21.75 -6.87
CA GLU A 274 -4.82 22.53 -8.10
C GLU A 274 -4.25 21.71 -9.26
N VAL A 275 -5.14 21.31 -10.17
CA VAL A 275 -4.93 20.40 -11.32
C VAL A 275 -3.68 20.73 -12.15
N HIS A 276 -3.23 21.98 -12.13
CA HIS A 276 -2.21 22.51 -13.02
C HIS A 276 -0.76 22.28 -12.58
N ARG A 277 -0.48 21.98 -11.31
CA ARG A 277 0.93 21.94 -10.83
C ARG A 277 1.54 20.55 -10.76
N TYR A 278 0.75 19.49 -10.55
CA TYR A 278 1.30 18.18 -10.20
C TYR A 278 0.55 16.95 -10.77
N GLY A 279 -0.28 17.14 -11.79
CA GLY A 279 -1.15 16.08 -12.35
C GLY A 279 -2.34 15.75 -11.44
N TRP A 280 -3.13 14.72 -11.79
CA TRP A 280 -4.35 14.36 -11.05
C TRP A 280 -4.08 13.63 -9.72
N GLY A 281 -2.86 13.62 -9.17
CA GLY A 281 -2.66 13.20 -7.77
C GLY A 281 -3.16 11.79 -7.40
N SER A 282 -3.02 10.82 -8.32
CA SER A 282 -3.49 9.44 -8.13
C SER A 282 -3.06 8.84 -6.78
N VAL A 283 -4.03 8.27 -6.07
CA VAL A 283 -3.81 7.59 -4.78
C VAL A 283 -3.35 6.17 -5.06
N SER A 284 -2.03 6.00 -5.16
CA SER A 284 -1.41 4.73 -5.55
C SER A 284 -1.37 3.72 -4.41
N ARG A 285 -1.40 4.17 -3.15
CA ARG A 285 -1.35 3.33 -1.95
C ARG A 285 -2.19 3.94 -0.85
N ILE A 286 -2.84 3.09 -0.05
CA ILE A 286 -3.61 3.47 1.14
C ILE A 286 -3.18 2.56 2.29
N ALA A 287 -2.97 3.14 3.46
CA ALA A 287 -2.83 2.41 4.72
C ALA A 287 -3.59 3.15 5.83
N GLU A 288 -4.22 2.41 6.73
CA GLU A 288 -4.95 2.98 7.87
C GLU A 288 -4.19 2.78 9.18
N ASP A 289 -3.98 3.88 9.92
CA ASP A 289 -3.34 3.83 11.23
C ASP A 289 -4.30 3.46 12.36
N ASN A 290 -3.75 3.27 13.58
CA ASN A 290 -4.54 2.87 14.75
C ASN A 290 -5.53 3.94 15.24
N MET A 291 -5.48 5.16 14.70
CA MET A 291 -6.41 6.25 15.00
C MET A 291 -7.48 6.41 13.91
N GLY A 292 -7.51 5.54 12.90
CA GLY A 292 -8.43 5.62 11.76
C GLY A 292 -8.05 6.69 10.73
N GLN A 293 -6.82 7.22 10.79
CA GLN A 293 -6.34 8.15 9.76
C GLN A 293 -5.77 7.36 8.58
N LEU A 294 -6.05 7.84 7.37
CA LEU A 294 -5.55 7.22 6.15
C LEU A 294 -4.25 7.88 5.71
N TRP A 295 -3.26 7.07 5.41
CA TRP A 295 -1.98 7.45 4.82
C TRP A 295 -1.98 7.08 3.35
N LEU A 296 -1.75 8.08 2.50
CA LEU A 296 -1.93 8.01 1.07
C LEU A 296 -0.60 8.24 0.36
N GLY A 297 -0.20 7.27 -0.45
CA GLY A 297 1.00 7.34 -1.26
C GLY A 297 0.66 7.91 -2.62
N THR A 298 1.41 8.92 -3.04
CA THR A 298 1.20 9.56 -4.34
C THR A 298 2.52 9.89 -5.03
N ALA A 299 2.43 10.36 -6.27
CA ALA A 299 3.59 10.79 -7.03
C ALA A 299 4.24 12.09 -6.52
N VAL A 300 3.57 12.79 -5.60
CA VAL A 300 3.86 14.19 -5.24
C VAL A 300 4.11 14.38 -3.74
N GLY A 301 4.11 13.28 -2.99
CA GLY A 301 4.35 13.24 -1.57
C GLY A 301 3.50 12.19 -0.87
N LEU A 302 3.61 12.20 0.45
CA LEU A 302 2.80 11.44 1.36
C LEU A 302 1.67 12.34 1.87
N MET A 303 0.44 11.85 1.84
CA MET A 303 -0.70 12.56 2.41
C MET A 303 -1.28 11.80 3.58
N ARG A 304 -1.85 12.54 4.53
CA ARG A 304 -2.66 11.99 5.60
C ARG A 304 -4.05 12.59 5.50
N PHE A 305 -5.06 11.74 5.44
CA PHE A 305 -6.46 12.11 5.42
C PHE A 305 -7.13 11.69 6.73
N ASP A 306 -7.85 12.62 7.34
CA ASP A 306 -8.68 12.38 8.51
C ASP A 306 -10.15 12.27 8.08
N PRO A 307 -10.75 11.06 8.12
CA PRO A 307 -12.14 10.87 7.70
C PRO A 307 -13.16 11.65 8.53
N SER A 308 -12.86 11.96 9.79
CA SER A 308 -13.80 12.57 10.74
C SER A 308 -14.10 14.04 10.41
N ASN A 309 -13.08 14.78 9.96
CA ASN A 309 -13.16 16.20 9.62
C ASN A 309 -12.88 16.49 8.14
N LYS A 310 -12.54 15.46 7.35
CA LYS A 310 -12.28 15.53 5.91
C LYS A 310 -11.11 16.45 5.55
N LEU A 311 -10.10 16.51 6.43
CA LEU A 311 -8.89 17.32 6.23
C LEU A 311 -7.73 16.47 5.71
N TYR A 312 -6.91 17.11 4.87
CA TYR A 312 -5.68 16.56 4.34
C TYR A 312 -4.48 17.29 4.97
N THR A 313 -3.49 16.52 5.42
CA THR A 313 -2.14 16.99 5.76
C THR A 313 -1.17 16.47 4.71
N TYR A 314 -0.20 17.28 4.29
CA TYR A 314 0.71 16.97 3.20
C TYR A 314 2.16 16.94 3.71
N TYR A 315 2.89 15.90 3.34
CA TYR A 315 4.31 15.74 3.66
C TYR A 315 5.10 15.61 2.36
N GLN A 316 6.08 16.49 2.19
CA GLN A 316 6.92 16.57 1.01
C GLN A 316 8.39 16.58 1.38
N HIS A 317 9.22 16.25 0.39
CA HIS A 317 10.65 16.39 0.48
C HIS A 317 11.05 17.86 0.52
N ASP A 318 11.79 18.22 1.57
CA ASP A 318 12.45 19.51 1.73
C ASP A 318 13.97 19.27 1.77
N PRO A 319 14.72 19.68 0.72
CA PRO A 319 16.17 19.55 0.68
C PRO A 319 16.92 20.25 1.83
N LEU A 320 16.28 21.22 2.49
CA LEU A 320 16.86 21.96 3.61
C LEU A 320 16.55 21.31 4.97
N ASN A 321 15.63 20.35 5.01
CA ASN A 321 15.25 19.63 6.22
C ASN A 321 15.53 18.12 6.07
N PRO A 322 16.63 17.59 6.62
CA PRO A 322 16.95 16.16 6.51
C PRO A 322 15.95 15.24 7.23
N GLN A 323 15.08 15.77 8.08
CA GLN A 323 14.01 15.02 8.76
C GLN A 323 12.67 15.09 8.00
N SER A 324 12.62 15.78 6.85
CA SER A 324 11.48 15.71 5.94
C SER A 324 11.48 14.39 5.17
N LEU A 325 10.46 14.17 4.36
CA LEU A 325 10.36 13.00 3.49
C LEU A 325 11.61 12.91 2.58
N SER A 326 12.20 11.72 2.41
CA SER A 326 13.40 11.56 1.58
C SER A 326 13.13 11.82 0.09
N HIS A 327 11.93 11.48 -0.40
CA HIS A 327 11.52 11.68 -1.79
C HIS A 327 9.99 11.75 -1.92
N ASN A 328 9.48 12.55 -2.87
CA ASN A 328 8.04 12.73 -3.06
C ASN A 328 7.32 11.54 -3.72
N LEU A 329 8.03 10.77 -4.54
CA LEU A 329 7.43 9.62 -5.22
C LEU A 329 7.33 8.43 -4.26
N ILE A 330 6.15 8.27 -3.64
CA ILE A 330 5.83 7.17 -2.73
C ILE A 330 5.34 5.96 -3.53
N SER A 331 6.00 4.82 -3.36
CA SER A 331 5.73 3.57 -4.07
C SER A 331 5.08 2.50 -3.20
N SER A 332 5.24 2.58 -1.89
CA SER A 332 4.65 1.66 -0.92
C SER A 332 4.42 2.35 0.42
N ILE A 333 3.36 1.94 1.11
CA ILE A 333 3.05 2.40 2.47
C ILE A 333 2.58 1.20 3.28
N PHE A 334 2.99 1.15 4.53
CA PHE A 334 2.53 0.16 5.50
C PHE A 334 2.52 0.76 6.91
N VAL A 335 1.51 0.40 7.71
CA VAL A 335 1.49 0.71 9.15
C VAL A 335 1.77 -0.57 9.92
N ASP A 336 2.82 -0.58 10.72
CA ASP A 336 3.21 -1.76 11.49
C ASP A 336 2.31 -2.00 12.71
N LYS A 337 2.42 -3.20 13.30
CA LYS A 337 1.68 -3.62 14.49
C LYS A 337 1.90 -2.72 15.71
N THR A 338 3.01 -1.97 15.76
CA THR A 338 3.32 -1.02 16.84
C THR A 338 2.75 0.38 16.60
N GLY A 339 2.25 0.61 15.38
CA GLY A 339 1.62 1.83 14.91
C GLY A 339 2.53 2.73 14.08
N ASN A 340 3.79 2.36 13.78
CA ASN A 340 4.65 3.24 12.97
C ASN A 340 4.27 3.16 11.49
N LEU A 341 4.43 4.28 10.80
CA LEU A 341 4.27 4.34 9.37
C LEU A 341 5.62 4.09 8.68
N TRP A 342 5.60 3.19 7.70
CA TRP A 342 6.70 2.89 6.81
C TRP A 342 6.29 3.31 5.39
N ALA A 343 7.04 4.23 4.78
CA ALA A 343 6.78 4.71 3.44
C ALA A 343 8.01 4.48 2.55
N GLY A 344 7.90 3.54 1.62
CA GLY A 344 8.91 3.26 0.62
C GLY A 344 8.81 4.24 -0.54
N THR A 345 9.97 4.66 -1.05
CA THR A 345 10.06 5.57 -2.20
C THR A 345 10.57 4.83 -3.43
N SER A 346 10.37 5.40 -4.61
CA SER A 346 10.90 4.83 -5.86
C SER A 346 12.41 5.02 -6.05
N GLY A 347 13.16 5.52 -5.07
CA GLY A 347 14.60 5.73 -5.28
C GLY A 347 15.43 6.31 -4.14
N LEU A 348 14.87 6.73 -3.01
CA LEU A 348 15.62 7.23 -1.83
C LEU A 348 15.21 6.51 -0.54
N GLY A 349 15.03 5.20 -0.64
CA GLY A 349 14.89 4.29 0.49
C GLY A 349 13.52 4.37 1.16
N ILE A 350 13.53 4.14 2.47
CA ILE A 350 12.35 3.98 3.31
C ILE A 350 12.31 5.14 4.31
N ASN A 351 11.14 5.76 4.43
CA ASN A 351 10.84 6.76 5.44
C ASN A 351 10.06 6.10 6.57
N ILE A 352 10.41 6.39 7.80
CA ILE A 352 9.77 5.84 9.00
C ILE A 352 9.30 6.99 9.85
N LEU A 353 8.00 7.02 10.11
CA LEU A 353 7.39 7.95 11.04
C LEU A 353 6.92 7.18 12.29
N ASP A 354 7.60 7.43 13.40
CA ASP A 354 7.24 6.93 14.71
C ASP A 354 6.41 7.98 15.46
N PHE A 355 5.12 7.69 15.63
CA PHE A 355 4.20 8.59 16.35
C PHE A 355 4.50 8.73 17.84
N LYS A 356 5.29 7.81 18.42
CA LYS A 356 5.71 7.82 19.82
C LYS A 356 7.05 8.53 20.02
N ALA A 357 7.93 8.56 19.00
CA ALA A 357 9.21 9.25 19.06
C ALA A 357 9.09 10.78 19.24
N ASN A 358 8.00 11.38 18.73
CA ASN A 358 7.70 12.81 18.90
C ASN A 358 7.30 13.22 20.34
N ARG A 359 7.47 12.34 21.34
CA ARG A 359 7.18 12.64 22.74
C ARG A 359 8.28 13.45 23.44
N PHE A 360 9.49 13.48 22.89
CA PHE A 360 10.61 14.21 23.48
C PHE A 360 11.19 15.21 22.45
N PRO A 361 10.92 16.52 22.58
CA PRO A 361 11.55 17.51 21.73
C PRO A 361 13.08 17.45 21.91
N THR A 362 13.80 17.16 20.83
CA THR A 362 15.24 17.41 20.79
C THR A 362 15.44 18.93 20.78
N LEU A 363 15.91 19.50 21.88
CA LEU A 363 16.35 20.91 21.91
C LEU A 363 17.60 21.02 21.03
N ALA A 364 17.41 21.39 19.76
CA ALA A 364 18.50 21.82 18.91
C ALA A 364 19.06 23.11 19.52
N ARG A 365 20.31 23.07 20.00
CA ARG A 365 21.00 24.26 20.49
C ARG A 365 21.12 25.22 19.32
N THR A 366 20.39 26.33 19.33
CA THR A 366 20.66 27.43 18.42
C THR A 366 22.10 27.87 18.66
N PRO A 367 22.98 27.86 17.64
CA PRO A 367 24.31 28.41 17.81
C PRO A 367 24.15 29.91 18.05
N ASP A 368 24.21 30.32 19.32
CA ASP A 368 24.31 31.72 19.67
C ASP A 368 25.73 32.17 19.32
N PRO A 369 25.93 33.07 18.35
CA PRO A 369 27.25 33.58 17.98
C PRO A 369 27.96 34.30 19.14
N SER A 370 27.23 34.62 20.22
CA SER A 370 27.76 35.23 21.44
C SER A 370 28.01 34.24 22.59
N SER A 371 27.70 32.95 22.41
CA SER A 371 28.00 31.89 23.39
C SER A 371 29.50 31.61 23.44
N ARG A 372 30.22 32.31 24.33
CA ARG A 372 31.59 31.97 24.73
C ARG A 372 31.56 30.83 25.75
N ILE A 373 31.46 29.59 25.27
CA ILE A 373 31.97 28.39 25.97
C ILE A 373 32.57 27.47 24.93
#